data_AF-A0A1G8DYL4-F1
#
_entry.id   AF-A0A1G8DYL4-F1
#
_cell.length_a   1.000
_cell.length_b   1.000
_cell.length_c   1.000
_cell.angle_alpha   90.00
_cell.angle_beta   90.00
_cell.angle_gamma   90.00
#
_symmetry.space_group_name_H-M   'P 1'
#
loop_
_entity.id
_entity.type
_entity.pdbx_description
1 polymer ?
#
loop_
_entity_poly.entity_id
_entity_poly.type
_entity_poly.pdbx_seq_one_letter_code
_entity_poly.pdbx_strand_id
1 'polypeptide(L)' 'MNVLGCAIAERDSTTNSHNYRVTFYALRLGEAIGLSREKIHDLITGAFLHDVGKIGIRDPILLKPGKLTSE' A
#
# COMPACT_ATOMS: atom_id res chain seq x y z
N MET A 1 -3.87 -10.68 -6.74
CA MET A 1 -3.29 -9.54 -6.00
C MET A 1 -4.27 -8.87 -5.04
N ASN A 2 -5.58 -8.79 -5.36
CA ASN A 2 -6.55 -8.10 -4.50
C ASN A 2 -6.65 -8.67 -3.07
N VAL A 3 -6.67 -10.00 -2.91
CA VAL A 3 -6.84 -10.66 -1.59
C VAL A 3 -5.74 -10.28 -0.60
N LEU A 4 -4.49 -10.21 -1.04
CA LEU A 4 -3.36 -9.87 -0.17
C LEU A 4 -3.39 -8.40 0.24
N GLY A 5 -3.63 -7.50 -0.72
CA GLY A 5 -3.82 -6.07 -0.47
C GLY A 5 -4.95 -5.81 0.54
N CYS A 6 -6.07 -6.51 0.39
CA CYS A 6 -7.20 -6.42 1.31
C CYS A 6 -6.85 -6.90 2.72
N ALA A 7 -6.16 -8.03 2.84
CA ALA A 7 -5.79 -8.58 4.15
C ALA A 7 -4.87 -7.65 4.95
N ILE A 8 -3.94 -6.96 4.28
CA ILE A 8 -3.08 -5.94 4.91
C ILE A 8 -3.91 -4.75 5.35
N ALA A 9 -4.77 -4.26 4.46
CA ALA A 9 -5.58 -3.08 4.70
C ALA A 9 -6.51 -3.28 5.89
N GLU A 10 -7.16 -4.44 6.03
CA GLU A 10 -8.03 -4.79 7.18
C GLU A 10 -7.29 -4.83 8.51
N ARG A 11 -5.99 -5.16 8.49
CA ARG A 11 -5.18 -5.30 9.71
C ARG A 11 -4.71 -3.96 10.26
N ASP A 12 -4.46 -2.98 9.39
CA ASP A 12 -3.90 -1.66 9.75
C ASP A 12 -4.91 -0.50 9.58
N SER A 13 -6.00 -0.73 8.84
CA SER A 13 -7.02 0.27 8.52
C SER A 13 -8.40 -0.38 8.40
N THR A 14 -9.46 0.43 8.39
CA THR A 14 -10.83 -0.11 8.25
C THR A 14 -11.33 -0.16 6.81
N THR A 15 -10.57 0.34 5.82
CA THR A 15 -11.02 0.34 4.41
C THR A 15 -9.88 0.22 3.40
N ASN A 16 -10.10 -0.53 2.32
CA ASN A 16 -9.23 -0.58 1.14
C ASN A 16 -9.11 0.75 0.38
N SER A 17 -9.84 1.80 0.80
CA SER A 17 -9.92 3.07 0.08
C SER A 17 -8.55 3.74 -0.09
N HIS A 18 -7.64 3.58 0.88
CA HIS A 18 -6.27 4.10 0.80
C HIS A 18 -5.50 3.51 -0.40
N ASN A 19 -5.46 2.19 -0.52
CA ASN A 19 -4.72 1.50 -1.60
C ASN A 19 -5.22 1.91 -2.99
N TYR A 20 -6.53 2.06 -3.16
CA TYR A 20 -7.10 2.54 -4.43
C TYR A 20 -6.68 3.98 -4.75
N ARG A 21 -6.72 4.88 -3.77
CA ARG A 21 -6.31 6.29 -3.97
C ARG A 21 -4.82 6.39 -4.33
N VAL A 22 -3.95 5.69 -3.60
CA VAL A 22 -2.51 5.67 -3.88
C VAL A 22 -2.23 5.13 -5.27
N THR A 23 -2.85 4.00 -5.64
CA THR A 23 -2.69 3.41 -6.97
C THR A 23 -3.16 4.35 -8.07
N PHE A 24 -4.29 5.04 -7.87
CA PHE A 24 -4.79 6.01 -8.83
C PHE A 24 -3.82 7.18 -9.01
N TYR A 25 -3.30 7.76 -7.92
CA TYR A 25 -2.34 8.85 -8.02
C TYR A 25 -1.02 8.41 -8.67
N ALA A 26 -0.52 7.23 -8.34
CA ALA A 26 0.68 6.67 -8.94
C ALA A 26 0.51 6.48 -10.46
N LEU A 27 -0.62 5.92 -10.89
CA LEU A 27 -0.96 5.76 -12.31
C LEU A 27 -0.96 7.12 -13.04
N ARG A 28 -1.68 8.12 -12.50
CA ARG A 28 -1.79 9.45 -13.11
C ARG A 28 -0.45 10.16 -13.21
N LEU A 29 0.42 9.99 -12.21
CA LEU A 29 1.78 10.52 -12.25
C LEU A 29 2.63 9.81 -13.30
N GLY A 30 2.57 8.47 -13.34
CA GLY A 30 3.30 7.66 -14.31
C GLY A 30 2.94 8.00 -15.75
N GLU A 31 1.65 8.20 -16.03
CA GLU A 31 1.16 8.65 -17.33
C GLU A 31 1.68 10.06 -17.66
N ALA A 32 1.62 10.99 -16.70
CA ALA A 32 2.05 12.38 -16.91
C ALA A 32 3.54 12.51 -17.22
N ILE A 33 4.39 11.59 -16.72
CA ILE A 33 5.83 11.57 -17.01
C ILE A 33 6.20 10.65 -18.20
N GLY A 34 5.22 10.07 -18.88
CA GLY A 34 5.43 9.26 -20.09
C GLY A 34 6.03 7.88 -19.82
N LEU A 35 5.71 7.24 -18.68
CA LEU A 35 6.12 5.85 -18.43
C LEU A 35 5.57 4.89 -19.50
N SER A 36 6.37 3.88 -19.84
CA SER A 36 5.91 2.80 -20.72
C SER A 36 4.78 2.01 -20.06
N ARG A 37 3.96 1.35 -20.88
CA ARG A 37 2.85 0.51 -20.39
C ARG A 37 3.33 -0.58 -19.43
N GLU A 38 4.51 -1.15 -19.67
CA GLU A 38 5.13 -2.14 -18.78
C GLU A 38 5.45 -1.51 -17.41
N LYS A 39 6.05 -0.31 -17.39
CA LYS A 39 6.32 0.42 -16.15
C LYS A 39 5.07 0.85 -15.40
N ILE A 40 3.99 1.18 -16.12
CA ILE A 40 2.68 1.43 -15.51
C ILE A 40 2.14 0.17 -14.83
N HIS A 41 2.27 -1.00 -15.46
CA HIS A 41 1.83 -2.27 -14.86
C HIS A 41 2.62 -2.61 -13.58
N ASP A 42 3.94 -2.43 -13.62
CA ASP A 42 4.80 -2.57 -12.43
C ASP A 42 4.40 -1.60 -11.32
N LEU A 43 4.11 -0.34 -11.69
CA LEU A 43 3.72 0.71 -10.76
C LEU A 43 2.38 0.40 -10.07
N ILE A 44 1.39 -0.10 -10.81
CA ILE A 44 0.11 -0.54 -10.25
C ILE A 44 0.34 -1.68 -9.24
N THR A 45 1.15 -2.67 -9.62
CA THR A 45 1.47 -3.81 -8.75
C THR A 45 2.17 -3.35 -7.48
N GLY A 46 3.18 -2.50 -7.60
CA GLY A 46 3.91 -1.93 -6.48
C GLY A 46 3.03 -1.08 -5.57
N ALA A 47 2.18 -0.22 -6.13
CA ALA A 47 1.27 0.63 -5.36
C ALA A 47 0.26 -0.19 -4.55
N PHE A 48 -0.29 -1.27 -5.11
CA PHE A 48 -1.20 -2.16 -4.38
C PHE A 48 -0.52 -2.97 -3.27
N LEU A 49 0.77 -3.25 -3.40
CA LEU A 49 1.51 -4.12 -2.48
C LEU A 49 2.52 -3.38 -1.59
N HIS A 50 2.63 -2.05 -1.69
CA HIS A 50 3.70 -1.28 -1.02
C HIS A 50 3.76 -1.54 0.50
N ASP A 51 2.60 -1.78 1.12
CA ASP A 51 2.45 -2.02 2.55
C ASP A 51 2.43 -3.51 2.94
N VAL A 52 2.71 -4.45 2.02
CA VAL A 52 2.70 -5.90 2.29
C VAL A 52 3.62 -6.32 3.44
N GLY A 53 4.70 -5.58 3.68
CA GLY A 53 5.60 -5.82 4.80
C GLY A 53 4.93 -5.73 6.17
N LYS A 54 3.79 -5.01 6.30
CA LYS A 54 3.04 -4.89 7.55
C LYS A 54 2.53 -6.23 8.09
N ILE A 55 2.37 -7.25 7.24
CA ILE A 55 2.00 -8.61 7.66
C ILE A 55 2.98 -9.18 8.68
N GLY A 56 4.27 -8.86 8.57
CA GLY A 56 5.32 -9.34 9.48
C GLY A 56 5.40 -8.58 10.81
N ILE A 57 4.71 -7.45 10.95
CA ILE A 57 4.79 -6.60 12.14
C ILE A 57 3.85 -7.13 13.21
N ARG A 58 4.28 -7.22 14.48
CA ARG A 58 3.44 -7.66 15.60
C ARG A 58 2.36 -6.62 15.93
N ASP A 59 1.16 -7.06 16.32
CA ASP A 59 0.03 -6.16 16.64
C ASP A 59 0.35 -5.08 17.69
N PRO A 60 1.09 -5.35 18.78
CA PRO A 60 1.41 -4.30 19.77
C PRO A 60 2.29 -3.18 19.21
N ILE A 61 2.96 -3.40 18.08
CA ILE A 61 3.74 -2.39 17.36
C ILE A 61 2.84 -1.74 16.30
N LEU A 62 2.18 -2.54 15.46
CA LEU A 62 1.37 -2.04 14.34
C LEU A 62 0.18 -1.19 14.80
N LEU A 63 -0.51 -1.63 15.85
CA LEU A 63 -1.73 -1.02 16.37
C LEU A 63 -1.47 -0.09 17.58
N LYS A 64 -0.22 0.26 17.86
CA LYS A 64 0.13 1.10 19.01
C LYS A 64 -0.50 2.49 18.84
N PRO A 65 -1.38 2.94 19.76
CA PRO A 65 -1.86 4.32 19.71
C PRO A 65 -0.72 5.27 20.11
N GLY A 66 -0.36 6.18 19.20
CA GLY A 66 0.69 7.17 19.41
C GLY A 66 2.06 6.74 18.88
N LYS A 67 3.10 7.54 19.18
CA LYS A 67 4.45 7.33 18.63
C LYS A 67 5.06 6.01 19.12
N LEU A 68 5.84 5.36 18.27
CA LEU A 68 6.70 4.25 18.68
C LEU A 68 7.79 4.74 19.64
N THR A 69 8.23 3.86 20.53
CA THR A 69 9.47 4.03 21.30
C THR A 69 10.67 3.69 20.41
N SER A 70 11.88 4.06 20.85
CA SER A 70 13.11 3.74 20.11
C SER A 70 13.47 2.25 20.14
N GLU A 71 12.88 1.50 21.07
CA GLU A 71 12.88 0.02 21.11
C GLU A 71 11.59 -0.53 20.50
#